data_AF-A0A8T8W8L1-F1
#
_entry.id   AF-A0A8T8W8L1-F1
#
_cell.length_a   1.000
_cell.length_b   1.000
_cell.length_c   1.000
_cell.angle_alpha   90.00
_cell.angle_beta   90.00
_cell.angle_gamma   90.00
#
_symmetry.space_group_name_H-M   'P 1'
#
loop_
_entity.id
_entity.type
_entity.pdbx_description
1 polymer ?
#
loop_
_entity_poly.entity_id
_entity_poly.type
_entity_poly.pdbx_seq_one_letter_code
_entity_poly.pdbx_strand_id
1 'polypeptide(L)'
;MSDDAARVVLSFPDGLSEWGRDQIRTDRYRNYLRRMLDEPRVGDEREEFVDIGCCGDSLDLTFRVEAVEGGTRVGDGTVVELIERAGDVEGGWRVQSAAGPTE
;
A
#
# COMPACT_ATOMS: atom_id res chain seq x y z
N MET A 1 -23.99 12.32 10.87
CA MET A 1 -23.20 11.09 11.03
C MET A 1 -22.31 11.06 9.80
N SER A 2 -21.00 11.15 10.00
CA SER A 2 -20.07 10.99 8.88
C SER A 2 -20.27 9.58 8.31
N ASP A 3 -20.35 9.46 7.00
CA ASP A 3 -20.41 8.16 6.29
C ASP A 3 -19.00 7.55 6.15
N ASP A 4 -18.07 8.03 6.96
CA ASP A 4 -16.68 7.69 6.89
C ASP A 4 -16.49 6.26 7.43
N ALA A 5 -15.82 5.42 6.66
CA ALA A 5 -15.36 4.12 7.05
C ALA A 5 -14.48 4.27 8.30
N ALA A 6 -14.76 3.44 9.31
CA ALA A 6 -13.91 3.34 10.48
C ALA A 6 -12.57 2.69 10.12
N ARG A 7 -12.60 1.69 9.22
CA ARG A 7 -11.44 0.93 8.81
C ARG A 7 -11.55 0.45 7.36
N VAL A 8 -10.44 0.51 6.65
CA VAL A 8 -10.26 -0.08 5.32
C VAL A 8 -9.07 -1.00 5.36
N VAL A 9 -9.26 -2.24 4.91
CA VAL A 9 -8.19 -3.24 4.83
C VAL A 9 -7.76 -3.35 3.36
N LEU A 10 -6.49 -3.04 3.12
CA LEU A 10 -5.86 -3.24 1.82
C LEU A 10 -4.92 -4.43 1.90
N SER A 11 -4.91 -5.24 0.87
CA SER A 11 -3.91 -6.28 0.67
C SER A 11 -2.84 -5.83 -0.31
N PHE A 12 -1.59 -6.24 -0.07
CA PHE A 12 -0.46 -6.06 -0.98
C PHE A 12 0.26 -7.40 -1.20
N PRO A 13 0.90 -7.61 -2.36
CA PRO A 13 1.60 -8.86 -2.68
C PRO A 13 2.73 -9.17 -1.68
N ASP A 14 2.79 -10.40 -1.19
CA ASP A 14 3.84 -10.86 -0.27
C ASP A 14 5.22 -10.95 -0.94
N GLY A 15 5.28 -10.95 -2.28
CA GLY A 15 6.53 -10.80 -3.04
C GLY A 15 7.26 -9.47 -2.82
N LEU A 16 6.65 -8.51 -2.12
CA LEU A 16 7.29 -7.25 -1.74
C LEU A 16 8.44 -7.50 -0.75
N SER A 17 9.60 -6.92 -1.04
CA SER A 17 10.79 -6.96 -0.18
C SER A 17 10.52 -6.32 1.19
N GLU A 18 11.23 -6.74 2.23
CA GLU A 18 11.10 -6.18 3.58
C GLU A 18 11.25 -4.66 3.59
N TRP A 19 12.23 -4.15 2.86
CA TRP A 19 12.45 -2.72 2.71
C TRP A 19 11.22 -2.01 2.09
N GLY A 20 10.62 -2.57 1.03
CA GLY A 20 9.37 -2.04 0.46
C GLY A 20 8.20 -2.09 1.46
N ARG A 21 8.15 -3.12 2.31
CA ARG A 21 7.14 -3.23 3.39
C ARG A 21 7.31 -2.11 4.42
N ASP A 22 8.53 -1.77 4.81
CA ASP A 22 8.79 -0.66 5.73
C ASP A 22 8.34 0.69 5.16
N GLN A 23 8.56 0.91 3.86
CA GLN A 23 8.14 2.14 3.19
C GLN A 23 6.61 2.32 3.22
N ILE A 24 5.85 1.28 2.83
CA ILE A 24 4.37 1.36 2.80
C ILE A 24 3.75 1.39 4.21
N ARG A 25 4.47 0.91 5.23
CA ARG A 25 4.03 0.93 6.63
C ARG A 25 4.21 2.29 7.30
N THR A 26 4.95 3.21 6.69
CA THR A 26 5.16 4.57 7.21
C THR A 26 3.85 5.38 7.19
N ASP A 27 3.61 6.19 8.22
CA ASP A 27 2.40 7.02 8.34
C ASP A 27 2.18 7.95 7.14
N ARG A 28 3.27 8.45 6.55
CA ARG A 28 3.23 9.27 5.32
C ARG A 28 2.56 8.51 4.17
N TYR A 29 2.95 7.25 3.96
CA TYR A 29 2.42 6.44 2.87
C TYR A 29 0.98 6.01 3.16
N ARG A 30 0.67 5.64 4.41
CA ARG A 30 -0.71 5.34 4.83
C ARG A 30 -1.66 6.53 4.64
N ASN A 31 -1.22 7.74 4.98
CA ASN A 31 -2.00 8.96 4.74
C ASN A 31 -2.19 9.24 3.26
N TYR A 32 -1.19 8.90 2.43
CA TYR A 32 -1.32 8.99 0.97
C TYR A 32 -2.37 7.99 0.45
N LEU A 33 -2.28 6.71 0.82
CA LEU A 33 -3.27 5.69 0.47
C LEU A 33 -4.68 6.10 0.90
N ARG A 34 -4.82 6.67 2.10
CA ARG A 34 -6.10 7.16 2.60
C ARG A 34 -6.70 8.24 1.69
N ARG A 35 -5.87 9.15 1.15
CA ARG A 35 -6.33 10.19 0.22
C ARG A 35 -6.67 9.65 -1.16
N MET A 36 -6.06 8.55 -1.58
CA MET A 36 -6.30 7.95 -2.89
C MET A 36 -7.57 7.11 -2.95
N LEU A 37 -8.03 6.56 -1.83
CA LEU A 37 -9.14 5.60 -1.81
C LEU A 37 -10.54 6.21 -1.94
N ASP A 38 -10.75 7.47 -1.56
CA ASP A 38 -12.01 8.24 -1.59
C ASP A 38 -13.29 7.44 -1.24
N GLU A 39 -13.87 6.68 -2.18
CA GLU A 39 -15.01 5.76 -2.00
C GLU A 39 -14.64 4.30 -2.35
N PRO A 40 -13.85 3.59 -1.51
CA PRO A 40 -13.37 2.26 -1.85
C PRO A 40 -14.48 1.21 -1.77
N ARG A 41 -14.47 0.26 -2.72
CA ARG A 41 -15.32 -0.92 -2.69
C ARG A 41 -14.48 -2.17 -2.53
N VAL A 42 -15.02 -3.16 -1.82
CA VAL A 42 -14.37 -4.47 -1.69
C VAL A 42 -14.15 -5.08 -3.08
N GLY A 43 -12.92 -5.52 -3.32
CA GLY A 43 -12.46 -6.01 -4.62
C GLY A 43 -11.84 -4.95 -5.53
N ASP A 44 -11.90 -3.66 -5.17
CA ASP A 44 -11.22 -2.62 -5.94
C ASP A 44 -9.70 -2.85 -5.90
N GLU A 45 -9.09 -2.86 -7.09
CA GLU A 45 -7.65 -2.96 -7.28
C GLU A 45 -7.09 -1.60 -7.70
N ARG A 46 -5.96 -1.21 -7.13
CA ARG A 46 -5.26 0.04 -7.41
C ARG A 46 -3.78 -0.23 -7.56
N GLU A 47 -3.25 0.11 -8.72
CA GLU A 47 -1.83 0.07 -9.02
C GLU A 47 -1.19 1.37 -8.55
N GLU A 48 -0.35 1.29 -7.53
CA GLU A 48 0.33 2.44 -6.95
C GLU A 48 1.82 2.36 -7.25
N PHE A 49 2.33 3.46 -7.79
CA PHE A 49 3.76 3.66 -8.03
C PHE A 49 4.42 4.08 -6.72
N VAL A 50 5.19 3.18 -6.11
CA VAL A 50 6.00 3.55 -4.95
C VAL A 50 7.33 4.09 -5.46
N ASP A 51 7.50 5.41 -5.40
CA ASP A 51 8.81 6.03 -5.57
C ASP A 51 9.63 5.75 -4.32
N ILE A 52 10.51 4.76 -4.47
CA ILE A 52 11.31 4.21 -3.38
C ILE A 52 12.73 4.79 -3.31
N GLY A 53 13.04 5.76 -4.17
CA GLY A 53 14.18 6.65 -3.96
C GLY A 53 15.56 6.15 -4.42
N CYS A 54 16.46 7.16 -4.42
CA CYS A 54 17.84 7.31 -4.91
C CYS A 54 18.24 6.76 -6.28
N CYS A 55 17.70 5.63 -6.74
CA CYS A 55 18.10 5.01 -8.02
C CYS A 55 17.05 5.12 -9.13
N GLY A 56 15.88 5.71 -8.86
CA GLY A 56 14.83 5.94 -9.86
C GLY A 56 13.96 4.72 -10.16
N ASP A 57 14.05 3.68 -9.34
CA ASP A 57 13.21 2.50 -9.45
C ASP A 57 11.81 2.81 -8.90
N SER A 58 10.81 2.59 -9.73
CA SER A 58 9.39 2.58 -9.35
C SER A 58 8.98 1.12 -9.21
N LEU A 59 8.32 0.79 -8.10
CA LEU A 59 7.62 -0.48 -7.97
C LEU A 59 6.15 -0.24 -8.28
N ASP A 60 5.59 -1.05 -9.18
CA ASP A 60 4.15 -1.12 -9.38
C ASP A 60 3.59 -2.09 -8.34
N LEU A 61 2.88 -1.56 -7.35
CA LEU A 61 2.22 -2.37 -6.33
C LEU A 61 0.72 -2.32 -6.54
N THR A 62 0.13 -3.48 -6.82
CA THR A 62 -1.32 -3.62 -6.87
C THR A 62 -1.88 -3.86 -5.47
N PHE A 63 -2.42 -2.81 -4.87
CA PHE A 63 -3.23 -2.89 -3.66
C PHE A 63 -4.64 -3.35 -4.01
N ARG A 64 -5.24 -4.19 -3.17
CA ARG A 64 -6.65 -4.58 -3.31
C ARG A 64 -7.41 -4.30 -2.02
N VAL A 65 -8.61 -3.74 -2.13
CA VAL A 65 -9.50 -3.53 -0.99
C VAL A 65 -10.12 -4.87 -0.59
N GLU A 66 -9.76 -5.39 0.57
CA GLU A 66 -10.30 -6.64 1.11
C GLU A 66 -11.56 -6.40 1.94
N ALA A 67 -11.60 -5.29 2.68
CA ALA A 67 -12.71 -4.96 3.55
C ALA A 67 -12.86 -3.45 3.74
N VAL A 68 -14.10 -3.01 3.90
CA VAL A 68 -14.47 -1.63 4.27
C VAL A 68 -15.49 -1.75 5.40
N GLU A 69 -15.18 -1.18 6.56
CA GLU A 69 -16.00 -1.29 7.77
C GLU A 69 -16.52 0.07 8.24
N GLY A 70 -17.80 0.11 8.65
CA GLY A 70 -18.42 1.26 9.32
C GLY A 70 -19.04 2.33 8.40
N GLY A 71 -18.57 2.46 7.16
CA GLY A 71 -19.03 3.49 6.22
C GLY A 71 -18.57 3.19 4.78
N THR A 72 -18.82 4.11 3.84
CA THR A 72 -18.43 3.93 2.43
C THR A 72 -17.40 4.92 1.92
N ARG A 73 -17.11 5.99 2.69
CA ARG A 73 -16.12 7.02 2.35
C ARG A 73 -14.88 6.95 3.21
N VAL A 74 -13.75 7.35 2.68
CA VAL A 74 -12.49 7.43 3.43
C VAL A 74 -12.28 8.86 3.89
N GLY A 75 -12.26 9.06 5.20
CA GLY A 75 -12.14 10.37 5.85
C GLY A 75 -10.93 10.48 6.76
N ASP A 76 -10.81 11.62 7.44
CA ASP A 76 -9.68 11.91 8.32
C ASP A 76 -9.52 10.98 9.53
N GLY A 77 -10.58 10.28 9.92
CA GLY A 77 -10.57 9.29 11.00
C GLY A 77 -10.41 7.85 10.54
N THR A 78 -10.38 7.58 9.23
CA THR A 78 -10.36 6.21 8.70
C THR A 78 -9.01 5.56 8.93
N VAL A 79 -9.03 4.37 9.55
CA VAL A 79 -7.85 3.55 9.76
C VAL A 79 -7.57 2.74 8.49
N VAL A 80 -6.38 2.90 7.91
CA VAL A 80 -5.92 2.07 6.78
C VAL A 80 -5.02 0.97 7.32
N GLU A 81 -5.44 -0.28 7.09
CA GLU A 81 -4.69 -1.47 7.46
C GLU A 81 -4.12 -2.15 6.22
N LEU A 82 -2.89 -2.63 6.35
CA LEU A 82 -2.19 -3.33 5.27
C LEU A 82 -1.97 -4.78 5.67
N ILE A 83 -2.46 -5.71 4.86
CA ILE A 83 -2.23 -7.14 5.01
C ILE A 83 -1.54 -7.72 3.79
N GLU A 84 -0.85 -8.85 3.97
CA GLU A 84 -0.17 -9.54 2.89
C GLU A 84 -1.16 -10.45 2.15
N ARG A 85 -1.09 -10.48 0.83
CA ARG A 85 -1.76 -11.46 -0.03
C ARG A 85 -0.76 -12.20 -0.90
N ALA A 86 -1.10 -13.43 -1.26
CA ALA A 86 -0.35 -14.16 -2.29
C ALA A 86 -0.35 -13.36 -3.61
N GLY A 87 0.83 -13.06 -4.13
CA GLY A 87 0.97 -12.39 -5.41
C GLY A 87 2.39 -11.93 -5.71
N ASP A 88 2.67 -11.75 -7.00
CA ASP A 88 3.92 -11.19 -7.49
C ASP A 88 3.87 -9.65 -7.50
N VAL A 89 5.04 -9.04 -7.33
CA VAL A 89 5.25 -7.61 -7.57
C VAL A 89 5.80 -7.45 -8.98
N GLU A 90 5.04 -6.78 -9.84
CA GLU A 90 5.56 -6.36 -11.14
C GLU A 90 6.25 -5.01 -10.95
N GLY A 91 7.55 -4.93 -11.18
CA GLY A 91 8.32 -3.73 -10.83
C GLY A 91 9.76 -4.11 -10.55
N GLY A 92 10.69 -3.41 -11.18
CA GLY A 92 12.07 -3.84 -11.35
C GLY A 92 12.88 -3.90 -10.06
N TRP A 93 12.80 -5.00 -9.30
CA TRP A 93 13.90 -5.43 -8.44
C TRP A 93 14.26 -6.89 -8.72
N ARG A 94 14.79 -7.13 -9.93
CA ARG A 94 15.64 -8.30 -10.21
C ARG A 94 17.11 -8.07 -9.87
N VAL A 95 17.49 -6.99 -9.17
CA VAL A 95 18.90 -6.59 -9.04
C VAL A 95 19.24 -6.13 -7.61
N GLN A 96 20.03 -6.96 -6.93
CA GLN A 96 20.82 -6.74 -5.70
C GLN A 96 20.18 -7.07 -4.34
N SER A 97 19.91 -8.36 -4.10
CA SER A 97 20.29 -8.97 -2.82
C SER A 97 21.82 -9.08 -2.76
N ALA A 98 22.55 -7.98 -2.48
CA ALA A 98 23.98 -8.08 -2.10
C ALA A 98 24.61 -6.83 -1.44
N ALA A 99 23.95 -5.67 -1.37
CA ALA A 99 24.56 -4.50 -0.74
C ALA A 99 23.51 -3.62 -0.03
N GLY A 100 23.23 -3.94 1.23
CA GLY A 100 22.86 -2.89 2.17
C GLY A 100 24.03 -1.90 2.31
N PRO A 101 23.81 -0.66 2.79
CA PRO A 101 24.90 0.25 3.04
C PRO A 101 25.88 -0.42 4.01
N THR A 102 27.09 -0.71 3.54
CA THR A 102 28.25 -0.86 4.41
C THR A 102 28.71 0.55 4.71
N GLU A 103 28.95 0.84 5.99
CA GLU A 103 29.41 2.13 6.52
C GLU A 103 30.49 2.84 5.69
#